data_AF-A0AA39UK46-F1
#
_entry.id   AF-A0AA39UK46-F1
#
_cell.length_a   1.000
_cell.length_b   1.000
_cell.length_c   1.000
_cell.angle_alpha   90.00
_cell.angle_beta   90.00
_cell.angle_gamma   90.00
#
_symmetry.space_group_name_H-M   'P 1'
#
loop_
_entity.id
_entity.type
_entity.pdbx_description
1 polymer ?
#
loop_
_entity_poly.entity_id
_entity_poly.type
_entity_poly.pdbx_seq_one_letter_code
_entity_poly.pdbx_strand_id
1 'polypeptide(L)'
;MDTTCPKCQFEAIHPYFPSVNPIELLQSGFSSFDISQASIANDITHLEHERRHIEPLFIKIQDRHNRIVRDIACFKALLAPIRCLPRETLLQIFGHLSSQTSDIREGPWVLGHVFSTWRKISRSCPSLWTNIVISEPCDSPALFNEYASLSGDLPI
;
A
#
# COMPACT_ATOMS: atom_id res chain seq x y z
N MET A 1 -7.94 32.69 -3.48
CA MET A 1 -6.61 32.35 -2.93
C MET A 1 -6.74 32.48 -1.42
N ASP A 2 -7.20 31.45 -0.74
CA ASP A 2 -7.28 31.42 0.72
C ASP A 2 -6.07 30.66 1.25
N THR A 3 -4.95 31.38 1.37
CA THR A 3 -3.73 30.87 2.00
C THR A 3 -3.79 31.13 3.49
N THR A 4 -4.70 30.44 4.19
CA THR A 4 -4.64 30.39 5.65
C THR A 4 -3.49 29.46 6.02
N CYS A 5 -2.47 30.02 6.68
CA CYS A 5 -1.28 29.30 7.10
C CYS A 5 -1.66 28.03 7.90
N PRO A 6 -1.18 26.83 7.52
CA PRO A 6 -1.49 25.60 8.27
C PRO A 6 -1.01 25.67 9.73
N LYS A 7 0.06 26.42 10.01
CA LYS A 7 0.56 26.65 11.38
C LYS A 7 -0.45 27.44 12.24
N CYS A 8 -1.18 28.38 11.64
CA CYS A 8 -2.24 29.16 12.31
C CYS A 8 -3.52 28.35 12.54
N GLN A 9 -3.76 27.28 11.75
CA GLN A 9 -4.90 26.38 11.98
C GLN A 9 -4.64 25.35 13.08
N PHE A 10 -3.38 24.96 13.32
CA PHE A 10 -3.05 24.08 14.45
C PHE A 10 -3.11 24.79 15.80
N GLU A 11 -2.89 26.12 15.85
CA GLU A 11 -3.20 26.93 17.04
C GLU A 11 -4.71 27.21 17.24
N ALA A 12 -5.58 26.76 16.33
CA ALA A 12 -7.03 26.90 16.47
C ALA A 12 -7.65 25.89 17.46
N ILE A 13 -6.86 24.94 17.99
CA ILE A 13 -7.27 24.18 19.18
C ILE A 13 -7.06 25.13 20.37
N HIS A 14 -8.09 25.90 20.68
CA HIS A 14 -8.09 26.77 21.84
C HIS A 14 -7.76 25.94 23.09
N PRO A 15 -6.77 26.36 23.90
CA PRO A 15 -6.52 25.72 25.18
C PRO A 15 -7.83 25.68 25.98
N TYR A 16 -8.18 24.51 26.50
CA TYR A 16 -9.33 24.40 27.38
C TYR A 16 -9.07 25.21 28.66
N PHE A 17 -9.92 26.20 28.91
CA PHE A 17 -9.95 26.94 30.17
C PHE A 17 -11.16 26.44 30.98
N PRO A 18 -10.95 25.77 32.12
CA PRO A 18 -12.06 25.25 32.90
C PRO A 18 -12.91 26.38 33.44
N SER A 19 -14.23 26.18 33.40
CA SER A 19 -15.22 27.10 34.00
C SER A 19 -15.04 27.27 35.52
N VAL A 20 -14.35 26.31 36.15
CA VAL A 20 -14.09 26.26 37.58
C VAL A 20 -12.60 26.08 37.84
N ASN A 21 -12.01 26.98 38.64
CA ASN A 21 -10.64 26.82 39.13
C ASN A 21 -10.63 25.99 40.43
N PRO A 22 -10.11 24.75 40.43
CA PRO A 22 -10.13 23.88 41.59
C PRO A 22 -9.26 24.40 42.76
N ILE A 23 -8.19 25.15 42.46
CA ILE A 23 -7.31 25.72 43.49
C ILE A 23 -8.04 26.84 44.25
N GLU A 24 -8.76 27.71 43.53
CA GLU A 24 -9.54 28.80 44.13
C GLU A 24 -10.72 28.25 44.95
N LEU A 25 -11.38 27.19 44.50
CA LEU A 25 -12.43 26.52 45.29
C LEU A 25 -11.90 25.94 46.60
N LEU A 26 -10.74 25.27 46.58
CA LEU A 26 -10.14 24.71 47.79
C LEU A 26 -9.69 25.79 48.79
N GLN A 27 -9.20 26.92 48.29
CA GLN A 27 -8.72 28.03 49.13
C GLN A 27 -9.84 28.90 49.70
N SER A 28 -11.00 28.96 49.03
CA SER A 28 -12.10 29.86 49.39
C SER A 28 -13.10 29.28 50.41
N GLY A 29 -13.02 27.98 50.71
CA GLY A 29 -13.88 27.32 51.71
C GLY A 29 -15.34 27.20 51.29
N PHE A 30 -15.68 27.48 50.03
CA PHE A 30 -17.04 27.34 49.50
C PHE A 30 -17.42 25.86 49.36
N SER A 31 -18.54 25.46 49.95
CA SER A 31 -19.04 24.07 49.90
C SER A 31 -20.10 23.80 48.82
N SER A 32 -20.28 24.71 47.85
CA SER A 32 -21.29 24.53 46.79
C SER A 32 -20.79 23.55 45.72
N PHE A 33 -20.70 22.29 46.14
CA PHE A 33 -20.27 21.16 45.35
C PHE A 33 -21.14 21.01 44.09
N ASP A 34 -22.46 21.17 44.22
CA ASP A 34 -23.42 20.96 43.14
C ASP A 34 -23.24 21.95 41.95
N ILE A 35 -22.94 23.22 42.22
CA ILE A 35 -22.73 24.24 41.17
C ILE A 35 -21.41 23.99 40.43
N SER A 36 -20.36 23.63 41.18
CA SER A 36 -19.06 23.29 40.60
C SER A 36 -19.13 22.00 39.76
N GLN A 37 -19.87 21.00 40.23
CA GLN A 37 -20.08 19.73 39.53
C GLN A 37 -20.88 19.93 38.24
N ALA A 38 -21.94 20.74 38.26
CA ALA A 38 -22.72 21.05 37.07
C ALA A 38 -21.90 21.80 36.00
N SER A 39 -21.04 22.74 36.42
CA SER A 39 -20.19 23.50 35.50
C SER A 39 -19.12 22.61 34.84
N ILE A 40 -18.47 21.73 35.61
CA ILE A 40 -17.51 20.75 35.09
C ILE A 40 -18.21 19.74 34.15
N ALA A 41 -19.41 19.27 34.50
CA ALA A 41 -20.17 18.37 33.63
C ALA A 41 -20.53 19.03 32.30
N ASN A 42 -20.91 20.32 32.32
CA ASN A 42 -21.17 21.09 31.11
C ASN A 42 -19.91 21.21 30.23
N ASP A 43 -18.75 21.50 30.83
CA ASP A 43 -17.48 21.56 30.10
C ASP A 43 -17.12 20.23 29.43
N ILE A 44 -17.35 19.10 30.10
CA ILE A 44 -17.14 17.76 29.52
C ILE A 44 -18.06 17.56 28.32
N THR A 45 -19.35 17.87 28.45
CA THR A 45 -20.31 17.70 27.34
C THR A 45 -19.98 18.58 26.14
N HIS A 46 -19.44 19.78 26.38
CA HIS A 46 -18.95 20.67 25.32
C HIS A 46 -17.76 20.04 24.58
N LEU A 47 -16.72 19.60 25.31
CA LEU A 47 -15.55 18.95 24.71
C LEU A 47 -15.92 17.67 23.95
N GLU A 48 -16.86 16.87 24.47
CA GLU A 48 -17.36 15.69 23.78
C GLU A 48 -18.13 16.03 22.50
N HIS A 49 -18.82 17.17 22.46
CA HIS A 49 -19.48 17.65 21.24
C HIS A 49 -18.45 18.09 20.19
N GLU A 50 -17.43 18.85 20.59
CA GLU A 50 -16.34 19.26 19.70
C GLU A 50 -15.61 18.03 19.14
N ARG A 51 -15.31 17.04 20.00
CA ARG A 51 -14.69 15.79 19.56
C ARG A 51 -15.53 15.06 18.52
N ARG A 52 -16.84 14.91 18.77
CA ARG A 52 -17.79 14.29 17.83
C ARG A 52 -17.81 14.98 16.47
N HIS A 53 -17.56 16.28 16.42
CA HIS A 53 -17.52 17.03 15.17
C HIS A 53 -16.18 16.87 14.43
N ILE A 54 -15.06 16.93 15.14
CA ILE A 54 -13.71 16.91 14.55
C ILE A 54 -13.30 15.50 14.11
N GLU A 55 -13.65 14.48 14.88
CA GLU A 55 -13.29 13.07 14.62
C GLU A 55 -13.65 12.57 13.20
N PRO A 56 -14.87 12.79 12.66
CA PRO A 56 -15.19 12.39 11.29
C PRO A 56 -14.41 13.20 10.24
N LEU A 57 -14.06 14.46 10.51
CA LEU A 57 -13.23 15.26 9.60
C LEU A 57 -11.80 14.72 9.56
N PHE A 58 -11.25 14.37 10.73
CA PHE A 58 -9.94 13.74 10.83
C PHE A 58 -9.89 12.41 10.06
N ILE A 59 -10.89 11.54 10.24
CA ILE A 59 -10.99 10.27 9.51
C ILE A 59 -11.01 10.52 7.99
N LYS A 60 -11.83 11.48 7.51
CA LYS A 60 -11.89 11.82 6.08
C LYS A 60 -10.55 12.31 5.52
N ILE A 61 -9.83 13.14 6.27
CA ILE A 61 -8.52 13.64 5.87
C ILE A 61 -7.50 12.49 5.84
N GLN A 62 -7.51 11.63 6.86
CA GLN A 62 -6.64 10.47 6.94
C GLN A 62 -6.88 9.48 5.79
N ASP A 63 -8.14 9.24 5.43
CA ASP A 63 -8.50 8.40 4.28
C ASP A 63 -7.99 8.98 2.97
N ARG A 64 -8.13 10.29 2.76
CA ARG A 64 -7.60 10.99 1.57
C ARG A 64 -6.08 10.89 1.51
N HIS A 65 -5.40 11.13 2.63
CA HIS A 65 -3.95 10.97 2.73
C HIS A 65 -3.52 9.55 2.36
N ASN A 66 -4.14 8.54 2.95
CA ASN A 66 -3.83 7.12 2.70
C ASN A 66 -4.06 6.73 1.24
N ARG A 67 -5.10 7.27 0.59
CA ARG A 67 -5.34 7.08 -0.85
C ARG A 67 -4.20 7.64 -1.69
N ILE A 68 -3.82 8.90 -1.46
CA ILE A 68 -2.75 9.56 -2.22
C ILE A 68 -1.41 8.84 -2.03
N VAL A 69 -1.08 8.42 -0.81
CA VAL A 69 0.14 7.64 -0.54
C VAL A 69 0.15 6.32 -1.31
N ARG A 70 -1.01 5.63 -1.38
CA ARG A 70 -1.16 4.41 -2.18
C ARG A 70 -0.99 4.70 -3.67
N ASP A 71 -1.59 5.77 -4.17
CA ASP A 71 -1.50 6.16 -5.58
C ASP A 71 -0.05 6.47 -5.96
N ILE A 72 0.70 7.18 -5.11
CA ILE A 72 2.14 7.42 -5.30
C ILE A 72 2.92 6.11 -5.39
N ALA A 73 2.63 5.14 -4.51
CA ALA A 73 3.27 3.83 -4.55
C ALA A 73 2.97 3.10 -5.88
N CYS A 74 1.72 3.15 -6.35
CA CYS A 74 1.33 2.62 -7.66
C CYS A 74 2.08 3.28 -8.81
N PHE A 75 2.18 4.62 -8.82
CA PHE A 75 2.94 5.34 -9.85
C PHE A 75 4.42 4.98 -9.84
N LYS A 76 5.05 4.88 -8.66
CA LYS A 76 6.44 4.40 -8.53
C LYS A 76 6.61 2.99 -9.09
N ALA A 77 5.66 2.10 -8.82
CA ALA A 77 5.69 0.76 -9.39
C ALA A 77 5.50 0.78 -10.92
N LEU A 78 4.63 1.64 -11.47
CA LEU A 78 4.43 1.79 -12.91
C LEU A 78 5.68 2.34 -13.62
N LEU A 79 6.36 3.29 -12.99
CA LEU A 79 7.60 3.89 -13.47
C LEU A 79 8.85 3.08 -13.08
N ALA A 80 8.68 1.91 -12.46
CA ALA A 80 9.81 1.07 -12.11
C ALA A 80 10.60 0.73 -13.39
N PRO A 81 11.93 0.88 -13.41
CA PRO A 81 12.74 0.73 -14.62
C PRO A 81 12.44 -0.56 -15.39
N ILE A 82 12.17 -1.65 -14.66
CA ILE A 82 11.84 -2.98 -15.20
C ILE A 82 10.62 -3.02 -16.13
N ARG A 83 9.67 -2.08 -15.99
CA ARG A 83 8.49 -1.92 -16.87
C ARG A 83 8.76 -1.03 -18.09
N CYS A 84 9.82 -0.23 -18.03
CA CYS A 84 10.23 0.69 -19.08
C CYS A 84 11.40 0.15 -19.92
N LEU A 85 11.90 -1.05 -19.61
CA LEU A 85 12.95 -1.67 -20.40
C LEU A 85 12.44 -2.01 -21.80
N PRO A 86 13.22 -1.71 -22.86
CA PRO A 86 12.95 -2.19 -24.21
C PRO A 86 12.83 -3.72 -24.23
N ARG A 87 12.08 -4.23 -25.21
CA ARG A 87 11.84 -5.67 -25.37
C ARG A 87 13.16 -6.44 -25.49
N GLU A 88 14.13 -5.85 -26.18
CA GLU A 88 15.45 -6.42 -26.45
C GLU A 88 16.24 -6.61 -25.14
N THR A 89 16.23 -5.60 -24.28
CA THR A 89 16.89 -5.68 -22.96
C THR A 89 16.22 -6.70 -22.06
N LEU A 90 14.88 -6.79 -22.09
CA LEU A 90 14.15 -7.82 -21.35
C LEU A 90 14.51 -9.23 -21.83
N LEU A 91 14.60 -9.44 -23.14
CA LEU A 91 15.01 -10.73 -23.70
C LEU A 91 16.45 -11.11 -23.34
N GLN A 92 17.37 -10.14 -23.29
CA GLN A 92 18.73 -10.38 -22.81
C GLN A 92 18.74 -10.84 -21.35
N ILE A 93 17.97 -10.16 -20.48
CA ILE A 93 17.81 -10.56 -19.08
C ILE A 93 17.19 -11.97 -18.99
N PHE A 94 16.16 -12.25 -19.79
CA PHE A 94 15.50 -13.57 -19.81
C PHE A 94 16.43 -14.68 -20.28
N GLY A 95 17.35 -14.38 -21.22
CA GLY A 95 18.35 -15.33 -21.68
C GLY A 95 19.30 -15.82 -20.58
N HIS A 96 19.49 -15.04 -19.51
CA HIS A 96 20.24 -15.48 -18.33
C HIS A 96 19.45 -16.41 -17.41
N LEU A 97 18.14 -16.53 -17.60
CA LEU A 97 17.24 -17.36 -16.79
C LEU A 97 16.95 -18.71 -17.43
N SER A 98 17.74 -19.18 -18.41
CA SER A 98 17.59 -20.54 -18.94
C SER A 98 17.98 -21.57 -17.87
N SER A 99 17.03 -21.89 -17.00
CA SER A 99 17.21 -22.91 -15.98
C SER A 99 17.06 -24.28 -16.62
N GLN A 100 18.01 -25.16 -16.34
CA GLN A 100 17.98 -26.57 -16.68
C GLN A 100 17.10 -27.35 -15.67
N THR A 101 15.90 -26.86 -15.37
CA THR A 101 15.03 -27.46 -14.34
C THR A 101 13.58 -27.50 -14.79
N SER A 102 12.86 -28.56 -14.42
CA SER A 102 11.42 -28.70 -14.69
C SER A 102 10.54 -28.01 -13.63
N ASP A 103 11.12 -27.36 -12.61
CA ASP A 103 10.36 -26.66 -11.58
C ASP A 103 9.70 -25.39 -12.16
N ILE A 104 8.38 -25.30 -12.03
CA ILE A 104 7.56 -24.14 -12.42
C ILE A 104 7.95 -22.89 -11.60
N ARG A 105 8.59 -23.08 -10.44
CA ARG A 105 9.14 -22.01 -9.60
C ARG A 105 10.51 -21.54 -10.09
N GLU A 106 11.05 -22.12 -11.15
CA GLU A 106 12.33 -21.80 -11.74
C GLU A 106 12.23 -21.54 -13.25
N GLY A 107 13.34 -21.08 -13.84
CA GLY A 107 13.45 -20.91 -15.29
C GLY A 107 12.50 -19.89 -15.92
N PRO A 108 12.03 -20.10 -17.16
CA PRO A 108 11.21 -19.12 -17.88
C PRO A 108 9.78 -18.96 -17.32
N TRP A 109 9.33 -19.89 -16.45
CA TRP A 109 7.99 -19.85 -15.85
C TRP A 109 7.82 -18.68 -14.88
N VAL A 110 8.84 -18.35 -14.10
CA VAL A 110 8.78 -17.23 -13.13
C VAL A 110 8.60 -15.87 -13.81
N LEU A 111 9.02 -15.73 -15.06
CA LEU A 111 8.81 -14.53 -15.86
C LEU A 111 7.32 -14.23 -16.06
N GLY A 112 6.50 -15.28 -16.14
CA GLY A 112 5.05 -15.16 -16.26
C GLY A 112 4.36 -14.61 -15.01
N HIS A 113 5.00 -14.70 -13.84
CA HIS A 113 4.45 -14.26 -12.56
C HIS A 113 4.74 -12.80 -12.22
N VAL A 114 5.70 -12.15 -12.91
CA VAL A 114 6.09 -10.76 -12.62
C VAL A 114 5.00 -9.79 -13.07
N PHE A 115 4.66 -9.78 -14.37
CA PHE A 115 3.49 -9.08 -14.91
C PHE A 115 3.16 -9.52 -16.34
N SER A 116 2.03 -9.05 -16.86
CA SER A 116 1.47 -9.49 -18.15
C SER A 116 2.39 -9.30 -19.37
N THR A 117 3.16 -8.21 -19.45
CA THR A 117 4.08 -8.00 -20.59
C THR A 117 5.25 -8.97 -20.55
N TRP A 118 5.83 -9.25 -19.38
CA TRP A 118 6.88 -10.26 -19.25
C TRP A 118 6.38 -11.64 -19.67
N ARG A 119 5.17 -12.02 -19.26
CA ARG A 119 4.52 -13.25 -19.72
C ARG A 119 4.38 -13.30 -21.23
N LYS A 120 3.90 -12.21 -21.86
CA LYS A 120 3.74 -12.12 -23.32
C LYS A 120 5.09 -12.22 -24.05
N ILE A 121 6.11 -11.49 -23.59
CA ILE A 121 7.44 -11.50 -24.20
C ILE A 121 8.07 -12.89 -24.07
N SER A 122 8.05 -13.47 -22.87
CA SER A 122 8.60 -14.81 -22.61
C SER A 122 7.96 -15.86 -23.52
N ARG A 123 6.62 -15.90 -23.60
CA ARG A 123 5.89 -16.85 -24.47
C ARG A 123 6.04 -16.57 -25.97
N SER A 124 6.42 -15.36 -26.36
CA SER A 124 6.70 -14.98 -27.76
C SER A 124 8.12 -15.35 -28.20
N CYS A 125 8.96 -15.87 -27.30
CA CYS A 125 10.36 -16.14 -27.56
C CYS A 125 10.63 -17.64 -27.35
N PRO A 126 10.50 -18.44 -28.42
CA PRO A 126 10.64 -19.89 -28.32
C PRO A 126 12.00 -20.34 -27.76
N SER A 127 13.07 -19.59 -28.03
CA SER A 127 14.42 -19.87 -27.53
C SER A 127 14.58 -19.82 -26.01
N LEU A 128 13.61 -19.28 -25.27
CA LEU A 128 13.59 -19.36 -23.80
C LEU A 128 13.09 -20.71 -23.29
N TRP A 129 12.44 -21.49 -24.16
CA TRP A 129 11.77 -22.75 -23.87
C TRP A 129 12.46 -23.93 -24.56
N THR A 130 13.78 -23.86 -24.80
CA THR A 130 14.54 -24.91 -25.51
C THR A 130 15.48 -25.72 -24.60
N ASN A 131 15.49 -25.47 -23.29
CA ASN A 131 16.39 -26.16 -22.37
C ASN A 131 15.61 -26.59 -21.13
N ILE A 132 14.94 -27.75 -21.19
CA ILE A 132 14.33 -28.36 -20.00
C ILE A 132 15.06 -29.63 -19.61
N VAL A 133 15.31 -29.79 -18.32
CA VAL A 133 15.64 -31.09 -17.72
C VAL A 133 14.41 -31.60 -16.99
N ILE A 134 13.79 -32.62 -17.57
CA ILE A 134 12.63 -33.30 -16.98
C ILE A 134 13.16 -34.15 -15.83
N SER A 135 12.91 -33.71 -14.60
CA SER A 135 13.30 -34.45 -13.40
C SER A 135 12.15 -35.36 -12.95
N GLU A 136 12.09 -36.58 -13.53
CA GLU A 136 11.29 -37.72 -13.04
C GLU A 136 9.73 -37.53 -13.00
N PRO A 137 8.92 -38.60 -12.85
CA PRO A 137 7.57 -38.71 -13.46
C PRO A 137 6.44 -37.91 -12.76
N CYS A 138 6.78 -36.94 -11.90
CA CYS A 138 5.80 -36.08 -11.24
C CYS A 138 5.36 -34.87 -12.09
N ASP A 139 6.00 -34.65 -13.24
CA ASP A 139 5.63 -33.57 -14.15
C ASP A 139 4.30 -33.89 -14.83
N SER A 140 3.29 -33.04 -14.61
CA SER A 140 1.99 -33.25 -15.23
C SER A 140 2.15 -33.20 -16.76
N PRO A 141 1.56 -34.15 -17.52
CA PRO A 141 1.67 -34.17 -18.98
C PRO A 141 1.13 -32.89 -19.63
N ALA A 142 0.27 -32.15 -18.92
CA ALA A 142 -0.21 -30.83 -19.33
C ALA A 142 0.91 -29.79 -19.41
N LEU A 143 1.84 -29.77 -18.45
CA LEU A 143 2.97 -28.83 -18.44
C LEU A 143 3.98 -29.13 -19.54
N PHE A 144 4.23 -30.42 -19.78
CA PHE A 144 5.09 -30.84 -20.88
C PHE A 144 4.52 -30.41 -22.24
N ASN A 145 3.22 -30.63 -22.47
CA ASN A 145 2.55 -30.20 -23.70
C ASN A 145 2.54 -28.67 -23.85
N GLU A 146 2.34 -27.93 -22.75
CA GLU A 146 2.42 -26.47 -22.76
C GLU A 146 3.84 -26.01 -23.11
N TYR A 147 4.86 -26.65 -22.56
CA TYR A 147 6.26 -26.35 -22.85
C TYR A 147 6.63 -26.61 -24.31
N ALA A 148 6.29 -27.80 -24.82
CA ALA A 148 6.52 -28.15 -26.22
C ALA A 148 5.78 -27.21 -27.19
N SER A 149 4.61 -26.69 -26.79
CA SER A 149 3.91 -25.67 -27.56
C SER A 149 4.64 -24.32 -27.55
N LEU A 150 5.40 -24.01 -26.50
CA LEU A 150 6.11 -22.73 -26.34
C LEU A 150 7.50 -22.73 -26.99
N SER A 151 8.16 -23.89 -27.08
CA SER A 151 9.43 -24.07 -27.80
C SER A 151 9.27 -23.96 -29.32
N GLY A 152 8.04 -24.10 -29.83
CA GLY A 152 7.75 -24.04 -31.26
C GLY A 152 8.52 -25.11 -32.03
N ASP A 153 9.14 -24.72 -33.14
CA ASP A 153 9.91 -25.64 -34.00
C ASP A 153 11.38 -25.82 -33.54
N LEU A 154 11.79 -25.21 -32.42
CA LEU A 154 13.15 -25.33 -31.91
C LEU A 154 13.32 -26.64 -31.13
N PRO A 155 14.53 -27.24 -31.16
CA PRO A 155 14.82 -28.43 -30.37
C PRO A 155 14.66 -28.13 -28.87
N ILE A 156 14.01 -29.06 -28.17
CA ILE A 156 13.83 -29.09 -26.71
C ILE A 156 14.99 -29.83 -26.06
#